data_AF-A0A4D7DAE5-F1
#
_entry.id   AF-A0A4D7DAE5-F1
#
_cell.length_a   1.000
_cell.length_b   1.000
_cell.length_c   1.000
_cell.angle_alpha   90.00
_cell.angle_beta   90.00
_cell.angle_gamma   90.00
#
_symmetry.space_group_name_H-M   'P 1'
#
loop_
_entity.id
_entity.type
_entity.pdbx_description
1 polymer ?
#
loop_
_entity_poly.entity_id
_entity_poly.type
_entity_poly.pdbx_seq_one_letter_code
_entity_poly.pdbx_strand_id
1 'polypeptide(L)'
;MNFTKVLLISSLLLLPCPALAASTYLSCEFQSNGGVWPVNITADEQSGKVTLFMPSSGHTETVPAAFGADKVVFRTGMMAYELSRTDLSITRVVSVINSTEQGRCKVQQPPKRAF
;
A
#
# COMPACT_ATOMS: atom_id res chain seq x y z
N MET A 1 17.72 -19.80 -62.07
CA MET A 1 16.76 -20.05 -60.98
C MET A 1 17.47 -19.82 -59.67
N ASN A 2 17.14 -18.75 -58.93
CA ASN A 2 17.59 -18.56 -57.55
C ASN A 2 16.53 -17.72 -56.82
N PHE A 3 15.71 -18.39 -56.03
CA PHE A 3 14.67 -17.76 -55.20
C PHE A 3 15.26 -17.43 -53.83
N THR A 4 15.65 -16.19 -53.64
CA THR A 4 16.05 -15.66 -52.34
C THR A 4 14.80 -15.51 -51.46
N LYS A 5 14.60 -16.44 -50.52
CA LYS A 5 13.53 -16.37 -49.52
C LYS A 5 13.82 -15.26 -48.53
N VAL A 6 13.04 -14.18 -48.57
CA VAL A 6 13.03 -13.13 -47.55
C VAL A 6 12.14 -13.60 -46.40
N LEU A 7 12.75 -13.96 -45.27
CA LEU A 7 12.05 -14.24 -44.02
C LEU A 7 11.72 -12.90 -43.33
N LEU A 8 10.45 -12.50 -43.43
CA LEU A 8 9.88 -11.40 -42.65
C LEU A 8 9.72 -11.87 -41.19
N ILE A 9 10.66 -11.47 -40.34
CA ILE A 9 10.57 -11.64 -38.88
C ILE A 9 9.58 -10.58 -38.39
N SER A 10 8.33 -10.97 -38.15
CA SER A 10 7.32 -10.11 -37.54
C SER A 10 7.64 -10.00 -36.04
N SER A 11 8.38 -8.96 -35.67
CA SER A 11 8.67 -8.61 -34.27
C SER A 11 7.38 -8.16 -33.60
N LEU A 12 6.71 -9.08 -32.89
CA LEU A 12 5.62 -8.77 -31.97
C LEU A 12 6.18 -7.85 -30.87
N LEU A 13 5.87 -6.55 -30.97
CA LEU A 13 6.12 -5.58 -29.91
C LEU A 13 5.24 -5.94 -28.71
N LEU A 14 5.80 -6.73 -27.79
CA LEU A 14 5.26 -6.95 -26.46
C LEU A 14 5.36 -5.61 -25.71
N LEU A 15 4.34 -4.78 -25.84
CA LEU A 15 4.19 -3.60 -25.00
C LEU A 15 4.04 -4.09 -23.55
N PRO A 16 4.92 -3.68 -22.62
CA PRO A 16 4.74 -4.01 -21.22
C PRO A 16 3.45 -3.34 -20.74
N CYS A 17 2.42 -4.15 -20.51
CA CYS A 17 1.23 -3.69 -19.83
C CYS A 17 1.64 -3.49 -18.37
N PRO A 18 1.63 -2.26 -17.82
CA PRO A 18 1.84 -2.09 -16.40
C PRO A 18 0.72 -2.86 -15.72
N ALA A 19 1.07 -3.93 -15.00
CA ALA A 19 0.11 -4.58 -14.12
C ALA A 19 -0.37 -3.49 -13.16
N LEU A 20 -1.60 -3.02 -13.35
CA LEU A 20 -2.20 -2.05 -12.44
C LEU A 20 -2.31 -2.74 -11.10
N ALA A 21 -1.36 -2.44 -10.20
CA ALA A 21 -1.36 -2.99 -8.87
C ALA A 21 -2.66 -2.55 -8.19
N ALA A 22 -3.58 -3.49 -8.01
CA ALA A 22 -4.82 -3.24 -7.30
C ALA A 22 -4.49 -2.76 -5.89
N SER A 23 -5.29 -1.82 -5.38
CA SER A 23 -5.11 -1.30 -4.03
C SER A 23 -5.14 -2.45 -3.02
N THR A 24 -4.21 -2.43 -2.07
CA THR A 24 -4.14 -3.42 -0.98
C THR A 24 -4.91 -2.88 0.21
N TYR A 25 -5.91 -3.64 0.66
CA TYR A 25 -6.72 -3.30 1.83
C TYR A 25 -6.19 -4.06 3.05
N LEU A 26 -5.97 -3.34 4.15
CA LEU A 26 -5.36 -3.86 5.36
C LEU A 26 -6.22 -3.44 6.56
N SER A 27 -6.36 -4.34 7.51
CA SER A 27 -6.79 -4.02 8.88
C SER A 27 -5.59 -4.16 9.79
N CYS A 28 -5.20 -3.06 10.45
CA CYS A 28 -4.02 -2.97 11.28
C CYS A 28 -4.41 -2.69 12.73
N GLU A 29 -3.69 -3.28 13.66
CA GLU A 29 -3.87 -3.09 15.10
C GLU A 29 -2.55 -2.63 15.71
N PHE A 30 -2.53 -1.45 16.31
CA PHE A 30 -1.39 -0.95 17.09
C PHE A 30 -1.58 -1.32 18.57
N GLN A 31 -0.52 -1.84 19.18
CA GLN A 31 -0.47 -2.08 20.62
C GLN A 31 0.07 -0.82 21.29
N SER A 32 -0.74 -0.15 22.10
CA SER A 32 -0.32 1.00 22.92
C SER A 32 -0.65 0.75 24.38
N ASN A 33 -0.03 1.49 25.30
CA ASN A 33 -0.21 1.32 26.76
C ASN A 33 -1.68 1.49 27.23
N GLY A 34 -2.55 2.06 26.40
CA GLY A 34 -3.99 2.21 26.66
C GLY A 34 -4.90 1.19 25.96
N GLY A 35 -4.35 0.20 25.24
CA GLY A 35 -5.11 -0.84 24.55
C GLY A 35 -4.79 -0.99 23.06
N VAL A 36 -5.65 -1.71 22.35
CA VAL A 36 -5.53 -1.98 20.91
C VAL A 36 -6.19 -0.87 20.12
N TRP A 37 -5.44 -0.26 19.19
CA TRP A 37 -5.96 0.76 18.30
C TRP A 37 -6.12 0.21 16.87
N PRO A 38 -7.36 -0.03 16.41
CA PRO A 38 -7.60 -0.49 15.04
C PRO A 38 -7.51 0.66 14.03
N VAL A 39 -6.88 0.41 12.89
CA VAL A 39 -6.78 1.32 11.75
C VAL A 39 -6.91 0.51 10.47
N ASN A 40 -7.85 0.86 9.60
CA ASN A 40 -7.94 0.29 8.26
C ASN A 40 -7.08 1.12 7.32
N ILE A 41 -6.25 0.47 6.52
CA ILE A 41 -5.33 1.10 5.58
C ILE A 41 -5.63 0.60 4.17
N THR A 42 -5.76 1.52 3.22
CA THR A 42 -5.77 1.21 1.80
C THR A 42 -4.47 1.73 1.20
N ALA A 43 -3.62 0.85 0.70
CA ALA A 43 -2.37 1.19 0.04
C ALA A 43 -2.57 1.09 -1.48
N ASP A 44 -2.56 2.22 -2.16
CA ASP A 44 -2.73 2.34 -3.60
C ASP A 44 -1.40 2.76 -4.26
N GLU A 45 -0.65 1.76 -4.70
CA GLU A 45 0.65 1.95 -5.33
C GLU A 45 0.52 2.66 -6.69
N GLN A 46 -0.58 2.44 -7.41
CA GLN A 46 -0.81 3.06 -8.71
C GLN A 46 -0.98 4.57 -8.57
N SER A 47 -1.71 5.05 -7.55
CA SER A 47 -1.86 6.49 -7.30
C SER A 47 -0.78 7.08 -6.39
N GLY A 48 0.09 6.26 -5.81
CA GLY A 48 1.12 6.69 -4.87
C GLY A 48 0.55 7.23 -3.55
N LYS A 49 -0.57 6.66 -3.09
CA LYS A 49 -1.31 7.14 -1.92
C LYS A 49 -1.64 6.04 -0.94
N VAL A 50 -1.80 6.45 0.31
CA VAL A 50 -2.35 5.62 1.39
C VAL A 50 -3.56 6.33 1.98
N THR A 51 -4.66 5.60 2.15
CA THR A 51 -5.84 6.05 2.89
C THR A 51 -5.90 5.35 4.23
N LEU A 52 -5.99 6.12 5.31
CA LEU A 52 -6.23 5.63 6.67
C LEU A 52 -7.67 5.88 7.05
N PHE A 53 -8.33 4.88 7.62
CA PHE A 53 -9.62 5.00 8.29
C PHE A 53 -9.48 4.52 9.73
N MET A 54 -9.90 5.35 10.67
CA MET A 54 -9.90 5.04 12.10
C MET A 54 -11.33 4.70 12.54
N PRO A 55 -11.67 3.41 12.71
CA PRO A 55 -13.04 2.99 13.03
C PRO A 55 -13.57 3.58 14.33
N SER A 56 -12.67 3.82 15.30
CA SER A 56 -13.03 4.39 16.61
C SER A 56 -13.58 5.80 16.56
N SER A 57 -13.17 6.61 15.57
CA SER A 57 -13.57 8.01 15.41
C SER A 57 -14.35 8.28 14.12
N GLY A 58 -14.38 7.33 13.19
CA GLY A 58 -14.88 7.54 11.83
C GLY A 58 -13.98 8.44 10.96
N HIS A 59 -12.84 8.90 11.48
CA HIS A 59 -11.93 9.76 10.74
C HIS A 59 -11.33 9.01 9.55
N THR A 60 -11.20 9.70 8.41
CA THR A 60 -10.56 9.19 7.20
C THR A 60 -9.60 10.24 6.67
N GLU A 61 -8.40 9.83 6.29
CA GLU A 61 -7.40 10.70 5.70
C GLU A 61 -6.68 9.99 4.55
N THR A 62 -6.41 10.68 3.46
CA THR A 62 -5.63 10.15 2.34
C THR A 62 -4.39 11.01 2.14
N VAL A 63 -3.23 10.36 2.15
CA VAL A 63 -1.92 11.01 2.13
C VAL A 63 -1.03 10.43 1.02
N PRO A 64 -0.08 11.20 0.48
CA PRO A 64 0.98 10.67 -0.37
C PRO A 64 1.81 9.63 0.38
N ALA A 65 2.27 8.61 -0.34
CA ALA A 65 3.13 7.56 0.20
C ALA A 65 4.24 7.21 -0.80
N ALA A 66 5.40 6.80 -0.29
CA ALA A 66 6.46 6.25 -1.11
C ALA A 66 6.45 4.72 -0.98
N PHE A 67 6.35 4.05 -2.13
CA PHE A 67 6.32 2.60 -2.25
C PHE A 67 7.69 2.08 -2.66
N GLY A 68 8.32 1.31 -1.78
CA GLY A 68 9.49 0.49 -2.07
C GLY A 68 9.08 -0.97 -2.28
N ALA A 69 10.03 -1.82 -2.64
CA ALA A 69 9.77 -3.25 -2.87
C ALA A 69 9.30 -3.97 -1.59
N ASP A 70 9.85 -3.60 -0.45
CA ASP A 70 9.67 -4.24 0.86
C ASP A 70 8.82 -3.43 1.82
N LYS A 71 8.67 -2.11 1.61
CA LYS A 71 7.94 -1.23 2.51
C LYS A 71 7.21 -0.07 1.84
N VAL A 72 6.24 0.47 2.56
CA VAL A 72 5.50 1.70 2.22
C VAL A 72 5.70 2.69 3.36
N VAL A 73 6.14 3.90 3.04
CA VAL A 73 6.36 4.97 4.03
C VAL A 73 5.46 6.17 3.75
N PHE A 74 4.85 6.71 4.80
CA PHE A 74 3.91 7.84 4.69
C PHE A 74 3.81 8.60 6.01
N ARG A 75 3.18 9.78 5.98
CA ARG A 75 2.99 10.65 7.15
C ARG A 75 1.57 11.18 7.20
N THR A 76 1.02 11.27 8.41
CA THR A 76 -0.23 12.02 8.71
C THR A 76 0.04 12.89 9.93
N GLY A 77 -0.26 14.18 9.81
CA GLY A 77 0.02 15.17 10.85
C GLY A 77 1.43 15.02 11.45
N MET A 78 1.50 14.64 12.72
CA MET A 78 2.75 14.49 13.50
C MET A 78 3.26 13.04 13.58
N MET A 79 2.63 12.13 12.85
CA MET A 79 2.91 10.70 12.86
C MET A 79 3.60 10.27 11.55
N ALA A 80 4.69 9.51 11.67
CA ALA A 80 5.37 8.88 10.54
C ALA A 80 5.17 7.37 10.60
N TYR A 81 4.85 6.75 9.46
CA TYR A 81 4.52 5.34 9.36
C TYR A 81 5.48 4.61 8.42
N GLU A 82 5.80 3.38 8.79
CA GLU A 82 6.49 2.41 7.95
C GLU A 82 5.70 1.09 7.98
N LEU A 83 5.16 0.69 6.84
CA LEU A 83 4.41 -0.54 6.65
C LEU A 83 5.25 -1.53 5.82
N SER A 84 5.51 -2.70 6.36
CA SER A 84 6.15 -3.79 5.65
C SER A 84 5.17 -4.46 4.67
N ARG A 85 5.63 -4.65 3.43
CA ARG A 85 4.89 -5.33 2.35
C ARG A 85 5.07 -6.84 2.39
N THR A 86 6.01 -7.35 3.18
CA THR A 86 6.40 -8.78 3.19
C THR A 86 5.84 -9.53 4.38
N ASP A 87 5.84 -8.92 5.56
CA ASP A 87 5.37 -9.54 6.82
C ASP A 87 4.20 -8.80 7.48
N LEU A 88 3.72 -7.72 6.84
CA LEU A 88 2.57 -6.91 7.27
C LEU A 88 2.72 -6.32 8.69
N SER A 89 3.96 -6.15 9.16
CA SER A 89 4.23 -5.30 10.32
C SER A 89 4.04 -3.82 9.95
N ILE A 90 3.60 -3.02 10.91
CA ILE A 90 3.54 -1.57 10.76
C ILE A 90 4.12 -0.90 11.99
N THR A 91 4.92 0.13 11.79
CA THR A 91 5.45 0.97 12.86
C THR A 91 4.94 2.38 12.66
N ARG A 92 4.58 3.06 13.76
CA ARG A 92 4.33 4.50 13.75
C ARG A 92 5.20 5.20 14.79
N VAL A 93 5.75 6.35 14.41
CA VAL A 93 6.49 7.25 15.30
C VAL A 93 5.63 8.48 15.55
N VAL A 94 5.33 8.77 16.82
CA VAL A 94 4.57 9.94 17.24
C VAL A 94 5.55 11.01 17.74
N SER A 95 5.86 11.97 16.88
CA SER A 95 6.97 12.91 17.10
C SER A 95 6.81 13.76 18.38
N VAL A 96 5.58 14.08 18.78
CA VAL A 96 5.27 14.94 19.94
C VAL A 96 5.68 14.30 21.26
N ILE A 97 5.49 12.99 21.38
CA ILE A 97 5.76 12.23 22.62
C ILE A 97 6.98 11.33 22.48
N ASN A 98 7.70 11.45 21.36
CA ASN A 98 8.84 10.62 20.99
C ASN A 98 8.59 9.12 21.23
N SER A 99 7.38 8.66 20.92
CA SER A 99 6.99 7.26 21.07
C SER A 99 7.01 6.54 19.73
N THR A 100 7.41 5.27 19.78
CA THR A 100 7.34 4.36 18.64
C THR A 100 6.41 3.23 19.01
N GLU A 101 5.37 3.03 18.21
CA GLU A 101 4.39 1.99 18.41
C GLU A 101 4.46 0.99 17.27
N GLN A 102 4.37 -0.29 17.62
CA GLN A 102 4.33 -1.39 16.66
C GLN A 102 2.89 -1.90 16.52
N GLY A 103 2.57 -2.32 15.32
CA GLY A 103 1.32 -2.94 14.97
C GLY A 103 1.48 -4.09 14.00
N ARG A 104 0.40 -4.84 13.83
CA ARG A 104 0.31 -5.94 12.88
C ARG A 104 -0.92 -5.74 12.00
N CYS A 105 -0.74 -5.96 10.72
CA CYS A 105 -1.79 -5.84 9.72
C CYS A 105 -2.19 -7.22 9.18
N LYS A 106 -3.42 -7.30 8.68
CA LYS A 106 -3.96 -8.43 7.93
C LYS A 106 -4.56 -7.92 6.63
N VAL A 107 -4.29 -8.61 5.52
CA VAL A 107 -4.95 -8.33 4.24
C VAL A 107 -6.44 -8.57 4.38
N GLN A 108 -7.21 -7.61 3.87
CA GLN A 108 -8.66 -7.65 3.82
C GLN A 108 -9.10 -7.79 2.36
N GLN A 109 -10.29 -8.36 2.19
CA GLN A 109 -10.94 -8.31 0.88
C GLN A 109 -11.26 -6.84 0.55
N PRO A 110 -11.17 -6.47 -0.74
CA PRO A 110 -11.65 -5.17 -1.18
C PRO A 110 -13.10 -4.95 -0.73
N PRO A 111 -13.45 -3.74 -0.25
CA PRO A 111 -14.83 -3.45 0.11
C PRO A 111 -15.73 -3.64 -1.11
N LYS A 112 -16.82 -4.40 -0.92
CA LYS A 112 -17.82 -4.60 -1.95
C LYS A 112 -18.51 -3.26 -2.21
N ARG A 113 -18.34 -2.73 -3.41
CA ARG A 113 -19.08 -1.55 -3.85
C ARG A 113 -20.56 -1.90 -3.95
N ALA A 114 -21.40 -1.07 -3.35
CA ALA A 114 -22.85 -1.23 -3.44
C ALA A 114 -23.40 -0.71 -4.78
N PHE A 115 -22.64 0.15 -5.47
CA PHE A 115 -22.97 0.79 -6.75
C PHE A 115 -21.71 0.97 -7.61
#